data_AF-A0A7C8D2Y1-F1
#
_entry.id   AF-A0A7C8D2Y1-F1
#
_cell.length_a   1.000
_cell.length_b   1.000
_cell.length_c   1.000
_cell.angle_alpha   90.00
_cell.angle_beta   90.00
_cell.angle_gamma   90.00
#
_symmetry.space_group_name_H-M   'P 1'
#
loop_
_entity.id
_entity.type
_entity.pdbx_description
1 polymer ?
#
loop_
_entity_poly.entity_id
_entity_poly.type
_entity_poly.pdbx_seq_one_letter_code
_entity_poly.pdbx_strand_id
1 'polypeptide(L)' 'MSVTDAIDWDKMAEFTETVWEESALPSLEEFIKIPALSPAFDSEWQANGHLDKTIDHFLSWLESIKINGLTA' A
#
# COMPACT_ATOMS: atom_id res chain seq x y z
N MET A 1 25.68 20.19 13.74
CA MET A 1 24.22 19.94 13.71
C MET A 1 24.01 18.65 12.96
N SER A 2 23.41 17.65 13.62
CA SER A 2 23.01 16.42 12.95
C SER A 2 21.80 16.73 12.06
N VAL A 3 21.67 16.04 10.92
CA VAL A 3 20.51 16.17 10.02
C VAL A 3 19.18 15.93 10.75
N THR A 4 19.22 15.12 11.82
CA THR A 4 18.06 14.82 12.69
C THR A 4 17.58 16.00 13.52
N ASP A 5 18.44 16.99 13.81
CA ASP A 5 18.11 18.14 14.63
C ASP A 5 17.26 19.17 13.85
N ALA A 6 17.21 19.05 12.52
CA ALA A 6 16.46 19.91 11.62
C ALA A 6 15.11 19.31 11.19
N ILE A 7 14.81 18.06 11.58
CA ILE A 7 13.53 17.41 11.27
C ILE A 7 12.48 17.87 12.27
N ASP A 8 11.37 18.39 11.75
CA ASP A 8 10.16 18.63 12.52
C ASP A 8 9.42 17.29 12.69
N TRP A 9 9.67 16.65 13.84
CA TRP A 9 9.11 15.34 14.15
C TRP A 9 7.59 15.37 14.32
N ASP A 10 7.04 16.46 14.86
CA ASP A 10 5.61 16.62 15.07
C ASP A 10 4.89 16.69 13.71
N LYS A 11 5.42 17.50 12.78
CA LYS A 11 4.89 17.60 11.43
C LYS A 11 5.01 16.29 10.64
N MET A 12 6.08 15.53 10.86
CA MET A 12 6.26 14.22 10.21
C MET A 12 5.25 13.19 10.75
N ALA A 13 5.00 13.20 12.06
CA ALA A 13 4.00 12.33 12.67
C ALA A 13 2.59 12.67 12.18
N GLU A 14 2.21 13.94 12.17
CA GLU A 14 0.92 14.42 11.65
C GLU A 14 0.72 14.00 10.19
N PHE A 15 1.73 14.23 9.33
CA PHE A 15 1.67 13.79 7.94
C PHE A 15 1.48 12.27 7.80
N THR A 16 2.20 11.48 8.59
CA THR A 16 2.11 10.00 8.54
C THR A 16 0.73 9.53 8.96
N GLU A 17 0.17 10.10 10.03
CA GLU A 17 -1.17 9.77 10.52
C GLU A 17 -2.24 10.11 9.47
N THR A 18 -2.18 11.30 8.87
CA THR A 18 -3.12 11.69 7.81
C THR A 18 -3.05 10.76 6.61
N VAL A 19 -1.84 10.44 6.12
CA VAL A 19 -1.69 9.52 4.98
C VAL A 19 -2.16 8.11 5.34
N TRP A 20 -1.94 7.67 6.57
CA TRP A 20 -2.42 6.38 7.05
C TRP A 20 -3.95 6.31 7.03
N GLU A 21 -4.62 7.22 7.73
CA GLU A 21 -6.08 7.24 7.89
C GLU A 21 -6.82 7.53 6.58
N GLU A 22 -6.33 8.47 5.77
CA GLU A 22 -7.05 8.92 4.57
C GLU A 22 -6.71 8.14 3.30
N SER A 23 -5.59 7.40 3.27
CA SER A 23 -5.12 6.71 2.06
C SER A 23 -4.80 5.24 2.29
N ALA A 24 -3.87 4.92 3.20
CA ALA A 24 -3.39 3.55 3.36
C ALA A 24 -4.48 2.61 3.91
N LEU A 25 -5.19 3.04 4.97
CA LEU A 25 -6.18 2.23 5.65
C LEU A 25 -7.38 1.88 4.74
N PRO A 26 -8.05 2.82 4.05
CA PRO A 26 -9.13 2.48 3.12
C PRO A 26 -8.69 1.55 1.99
N SER A 27 -7.49 1.76 1.45
CA SER A 27 -6.93 0.86 0.42
C SER A 27 -6.68 -0.54 0.96
N LEU A 28 -6.16 -0.64 2.19
CA LEU A 28 -5.89 -1.92 2.84
C LEU A 28 -7.20 -2.68 3.15
N GLU A 29 -8.26 -1.97 3.53
CA GLU A 29 -9.59 -2.57 3.74
C GLU A 29 -10.13 -3.25 2.46
N GLU A 30 -9.95 -2.63 1.29
CA GLU A 30 -10.32 -3.25 0.01
C GLU A 30 -9.37 -4.38 -0.37
N PHE A 31 -8.07 -4.22 -0.13
CA PHE A 31 -7.05 -5.23 -0.40
C PHE A 31 -7.33 -6.55 0.33
N ILE A 32 -7.68 -6.49 1.62
CA ILE A 32 -7.92 -7.71 2.42
C ILE A 32 -9.22 -8.45 2.03
N LYS A 33 -10.14 -7.80 1.31
CA LYS A 33 -11.37 -8.44 0.81
C LYS A 33 -11.08 -9.37 -0.37
N ILE A 34 -9.92 -9.24 -1.01
CA ILE A 34 -9.53 -10.09 -2.13
C ILE A 34 -9.11 -11.47 -1.57
N PRO A 35 -9.75 -12.58 -2.00
CA PRO A 35 -9.43 -13.92 -1.51
C PRO A 35 -8.17 -14.49 -2.19
N ALA A 36 -7.05 -13.79 -2.00
CA ALA A 36 -5.74 -14.05 -2.59
C ALA A 36 -5.00 -15.20 -1.88
N LEU A 37 -5.54 -16.41 -1.98
CA LEU A 37 -4.87 -17.61 -1.49
C LEU A 37 -3.58 -17.87 -2.27
N SER A 38 -2.51 -18.27 -1.57
CA SER A 38 -1.26 -18.68 -2.22
C SER A 38 -1.47 -19.96 -3.04
N PRO A 39 -0.63 -20.22 -4.07
CA PRO A 39 -0.77 -21.41 -4.94
C PRO A 39 -0.80 -22.76 -4.20
N ALA A 40 -0.22 -22.83 -3.00
CA ALA A 40 -0.25 -24.02 -2.15
C ALA A 40 -1.64 -24.34 -1.57
N PHE A 41 -2.56 -23.36 -1.56
CA PHE A 41 -3.89 -23.45 -0.95
C PHE A 41 -5.04 -23.31 -1.97
N ASP A 42 -4.73 -22.95 -3.21
CA ASP A 42 -5.67 -22.85 -4.32
C ASP A 42 -5.02 -23.39 -5.60
N SER A 43 -5.45 -24.57 -6.05
CA SER A 43 -4.92 -25.18 -7.28
C SER A 43 -5.34 -24.46 -8.56
N GLU A 44 -6.41 -23.67 -8.50
CA GLU A 44 -6.95 -22.88 -9.61
C GLU A 44 -6.61 -21.38 -9.48
N TRP A 45 -5.65 -21.01 -8.61
CA TRP A 45 -5.29 -19.63 -8.28
C TRP A 45 -5.08 -18.73 -9.51
N GLN A 46 -4.46 -19.27 -10.56
CA GLN A 46 -4.17 -18.53 -11.78
C GLN A 46 -5.45 -18.24 -12.58
N ALA A 47 -6.38 -19.19 -12.62
CA ALA A 47 -7.69 -18.98 -13.26
C ALA A 47 -8.58 -18.04 -12.42
N ASN A 48 -8.49 -18.13 -11.10
CA ASN A 48 -9.22 -17.26 -10.17
C ASN A 48 -8.72 -15.81 -10.23
N GLY A 49 -7.43 -15.60 -10.52
CA GLY A 49 -6.82 -14.28 -10.76
C GLY A 49 -6.83 -13.35 -9.55
N HIS A 50 -7.02 -13.89 -8.34
CA HIS A 50 -7.07 -13.08 -7.12
C HIS A 50 -5.73 -12.47 -6.76
N LEU A 51 -4.63 -13.21 -6.95
CA LEU A 51 -3.27 -12.68 -6.74
C LEU A 51 -2.97 -11.52 -7.70
N ASP A 52 -3.35 -11.64 -8.97
CA ASP A 52 -3.18 -10.55 -9.95
C ASP A 52 -4.00 -9.32 -9.54
N LYS A 53 -5.27 -9.50 -9.16
CA LYS A 53 -6.11 -8.40 -8.63
C LYS A 53 -5.50 -7.72 -7.41
N THR A 54 -4.89 -8.49 -6.51
CA THR A 54 -4.21 -7.96 -5.32
C THR A 54 -2.99 -7.11 -5.71
N ILE A 55 -2.21 -7.53 -6.71
CA ILE A 55 -1.09 -6.76 -7.25
C ILE A 55 -1.61 -5.48 -7.91
N ASP A 56 -2.61 -5.58 -8.79
CA ASP A 56 -3.18 -4.44 -9.52
C ASP A 56 -3.72 -3.37 -8.55
N HIS A 57 -4.42 -3.79 -7.49
CA HIS A 57 -4.91 -2.90 -6.44
C HIS A 57 -3.76 -2.17 -5.74
N PHE A 58 -2.72 -2.91 -5.35
CA PHE A 58 -1.56 -2.33 -4.68
C PHE A 58 -0.80 -1.35 -5.56
N LEU A 59 -0.56 -1.69 -6.84
CA LEU A 59 0.08 -0.81 -7.80
C LEU A 59 -0.73 0.48 -8.02
N SER A 60 -2.05 0.34 -8.18
CA SER A 60 -2.95 1.50 -8.30
C SER A 60 -2.89 2.42 -7.08
N TRP A 61 -2.81 1.85 -5.87
CA TRP A 61 -2.61 2.64 -4.65
C TRP A 61 -1.25 3.32 -4.63
N LEU A 62 -0.15 2.63 -4.97
CA LEU A 62 1.18 3.21 -5.02
C LEU A 62 1.27 4.41 -5.98
N GLU A 63 0.67 4.31 -7.17
CA GLU A 63 0.59 5.40 -8.13
C GLU A 63 -0.16 6.62 -7.56
N SER A 64 -1.14 6.40 -6.68
CA SER A 64 -1.93 7.48 -6.06
C SER A 64 -1.13 8.32 -5.05
N ILE A 65 -0.09 7.75 -4.41
CA ILE A 65 0.75 8.43 -3.42
C ILE A 65 1.71 9.44 -4.08
N LYS A 66 1.97 9.28 -5.39
CA LYS A 66 2.85 10.16 -6.18
C LYS A 66 4.25 10.33 -5.56
N ILE A 67 4.85 9.23 -5.14
CA ILE A 67 6.21 9.23 -4.60
C ILE A 67 7.19 9.54 -5.74
N ASN A 68 7.93 10.64 -5.61
CA ASN A 68 8.92 11.03 -6.60
C ASN A 68 9.97 9.93 -6.80
N GLY A 69 10.11 9.47 -8.05
CA GLY A 69 11.08 8.43 -8.42
C GLY A 69 10.59 7.00 -8.22
N LEU A 70 9.35 6.78 -7.79
CA LEU A 70 8.74 5.46 -7.78
C LEU A 70 8.27 5.09 -9.19
N THR A 71 8.71 3.94 -9.70
CA THR A 71 8.21 3.32 -10.93
C THR A 71 7.61 1.96 -10.60
N ALA A 72 6.36 1.73 -10.99
CA ALA A 72 5.71 0.42 -10.92
C ALA A 72 6.32 -0.57 -11.93
#